data_AF-A0A963BEW0-F1
#
_entry.id   AF-A0A963BEW0-F1
#
_cell.length_a   1.000
_cell.length_b   1.000
_cell.length_c   1.000
_cell.angle_alpha   90.00
_cell.angle_beta   90.00
_cell.angle_gamma   90.00
#
_symmetry.space_group_name_H-M   'P 1'
#
loop_
_entity.id
_entity.type
_entity.pdbx_description
1 polymer ?
#
loop_
_entity_poly.entity_id
_entity_poly.type
_entity_poly.pdbx_seq_one_letter_code
_entity_poly.pdbx_strand_id
1 'polypeptide(L)'
;MSIKKLINRGISLLNWQDPPEQMTLIVVGTARGGTSLAAGVLHHLGVFLGDTAADPVFEDTRLALALEEGRLSDFRQIAREYDQAHAVWGWKRPSSLFHLNTLLKELRNPVFIFLFRDAFSVASRNSLSVGSELVQSMANTLDEYQRIVRFIQKKQPVGMLVSYDKALRNKEEFVDGLAGLLPGEISAGQREQAQAFITPNPTAYLLATRQDRIIGSLDLVDAQRVAGWASYPDSTDRVTVDAFLNGEPLGQAVADQFREDLKPASVSVDGHSAFEILIPEGVELRSGDSVTVRARGDLVDLPNSPWTIS
;
A
#
# COMPACT_ATOMS: atom_id res chain seq x y z
N MET A 1 34.95 16.80 -16.74
CA MET A 1 33.76 16.51 -15.90
C MET A 1 34.25 16.19 -14.49
N SER A 2 33.75 16.85 -13.44
CA SER A 2 34.16 16.55 -12.05
C SER A 2 33.70 15.16 -11.63
N ILE A 3 34.55 14.40 -10.93
CA ILE A 3 34.23 13.07 -10.36
C ILE A 3 32.92 13.10 -9.55
N LYS A 4 32.61 14.23 -8.89
CA LYS A 4 31.36 14.41 -8.14
C LYS A 4 30.09 14.26 -8.99
N LYS A 5 30.15 14.55 -10.30
CA LYS A 5 29.01 14.38 -11.23
C LYS A 5 28.80 12.93 -11.70
N LEU A 6 29.76 12.04 -11.46
CA LEU A 6 29.66 10.62 -11.79
C LEU A 6 29.09 9.78 -10.64
N ILE A 7 28.91 10.38 -9.46
CA ILE A 7 28.38 9.69 -8.29
C ILE A 7 26.88 9.48 -8.48
N ASN A 8 26.47 8.21 -8.53
CA ASN A 8 25.05 7.85 -8.56
C ASN A 8 24.45 8.04 -7.17
N ARG A 9 23.80 9.19 -6.96
CA ARG A 9 23.15 9.58 -5.70
C ARG A 9 21.89 8.78 -5.38
N GLY A 10 21.35 8.05 -6.36
CA GLY A 10 20.13 7.25 -6.21
C GLY A 10 18.84 8.02 -6.44
N ILE A 11 18.93 9.25 -6.95
CA ILE A 11 17.79 10.10 -7.27
C ILE A 11 17.94 10.58 -8.71
N SER A 12 16.86 10.58 -9.46
CA SER A 12 16.79 11.21 -10.79
C SER A 12 15.45 11.88 -10.98
N LEU A 13 15.45 13.16 -11.35
CA LEU A 13 14.23 13.87 -11.70
C LEU A 13 13.74 13.46 -13.10
N LEU A 14 12.42 13.47 -13.31
CA LEU A 14 11.73 13.17 -14.55
C LEU A 14 10.91 14.38 -14.95
N ASN A 15 11.17 14.91 -16.16
CA ASN A 15 10.42 16.04 -16.74
C ASN A 15 10.22 17.22 -15.77
N TRP A 16 11.18 17.41 -14.86
CA TRP A 16 11.12 18.42 -13.81
C TRP A 16 11.73 19.73 -14.31
N GLN A 17 11.05 20.83 -14.03
CA GLN A 17 11.54 22.18 -14.27
C GLN A 17 11.48 22.94 -12.95
N ASP A 18 10.30 23.44 -12.60
CA ASP A 18 10.02 24.16 -11.36
C ASP A 18 8.86 23.49 -10.60
N PRO A 19 8.86 23.54 -9.25
CA PRO A 19 7.76 23.01 -8.45
C PRO A 19 6.46 23.80 -8.73
N PRO A 20 5.35 23.13 -9.05
CA PRO A 20 4.06 23.80 -9.09
C PRO A 20 3.73 24.39 -7.71
N GLU A 21 3.15 25.59 -7.65
CA GLU A 21 2.66 26.16 -6.39
C GLU A 21 1.58 25.28 -5.74
N GLN A 22 0.83 24.55 -6.57
CA GLN A 22 -0.22 23.64 -6.15
C GLN A 22 -0.04 22.28 -6.80
N MET A 23 0.07 21.21 -6.01
CA MET A 23 0.32 19.86 -6.54
C MET A 23 -0.11 18.75 -5.59
N THR A 24 -0.19 17.56 -6.17
CA THR A 24 -0.35 16.31 -5.43
C THR A 24 0.89 15.45 -5.60
N LEU A 25 1.60 15.15 -4.52
CA LEU A 25 2.76 14.25 -4.51
C LEU A 25 2.30 12.80 -4.41
N ILE A 26 2.66 11.95 -5.37
CA ILE A 26 2.16 10.57 -5.44
C ILE A 26 3.32 9.62 -5.21
N VAL A 27 3.38 9.00 -4.04
CA VAL A 27 4.39 8.01 -3.69
C VAL A 27 3.99 6.66 -4.28
N VAL A 28 4.79 6.16 -5.21
CA VAL A 28 4.55 4.92 -5.94
C VAL A 28 5.73 3.97 -5.74
N GLY A 29 5.44 2.72 -5.49
CA GLY A 29 6.41 1.64 -5.43
C GLY A 29 5.68 0.33 -5.17
N THR A 30 6.39 -0.77 -5.30
CA THR A 30 5.85 -2.09 -4.95
C THR A 30 5.55 -2.16 -3.45
N ALA A 31 4.66 -3.09 -3.06
CA ALA A 31 4.52 -3.43 -1.65
C ALA A 31 5.89 -3.79 -1.06
N ARG A 32 6.25 -3.25 0.11
CA ARG A 32 7.59 -3.36 0.75
C ARG A 32 8.76 -2.74 -0.02
N GLY A 33 8.50 -2.03 -1.13
CA GLY A 33 9.48 -1.28 -1.92
C GLY A 33 9.99 0.00 -1.25
N GLY A 34 9.44 0.36 -0.08
CA GLY A 34 9.89 1.50 0.72
C GLY A 34 9.01 2.75 0.61
N THR A 35 7.78 2.64 0.09
CA THR A 35 6.86 3.77 -0.06
C THR A 35 6.57 4.49 1.26
N SER A 36 6.48 3.78 2.39
CA SER A 36 6.35 4.40 3.72
C SER A 36 7.56 5.25 4.12
N LEU A 37 8.77 4.93 3.62
CA LEU A 37 9.96 5.73 3.89
C LEU A 37 9.82 7.13 3.27
N ALA A 38 9.45 7.20 1.98
CA ALA A 38 9.24 8.47 1.30
C ALA A 38 8.07 9.25 1.89
N ALA A 39 6.96 8.56 2.21
CA ALA A 39 5.80 9.20 2.83
C ALA A 39 6.13 9.78 4.21
N GLY A 40 6.81 9.03 5.08
CA GLY A 40 7.22 9.55 6.39
C GLY A 40 8.20 10.72 6.29
N VAL A 41 9.12 10.70 5.33
CA VAL A 41 9.98 11.88 5.06
C VAL A 41 9.14 13.08 4.64
N LEU A 42 8.20 12.93 3.68
CA LEU A 42 7.30 14.02 3.27
C LEU A 42 6.48 14.56 4.44
N HIS A 43 5.98 13.68 5.32
CA HIS A 43 5.28 14.07 6.54
C HIS A 43 6.15 14.96 7.44
N HIS A 44 7.40 14.57 7.72
CA HIS A 44 8.33 15.37 8.50
C HIS A 44 8.78 16.67 7.80
N LEU A 45 8.68 16.73 6.47
CA LEU A 45 8.85 17.97 5.70
C LEU A 45 7.59 18.86 5.71
N GLY A 46 6.52 18.45 6.38
CA GLY A 46 5.29 19.23 6.55
C GLY A 46 4.22 19.01 5.48
N VAL A 47 4.34 17.94 4.68
CA VAL A 47 3.32 17.61 3.67
C VAL A 47 2.15 16.88 4.33
N PHE A 48 0.93 17.38 4.08
CA PHE A 48 -0.30 16.69 4.45
C PHE A 48 -0.49 15.43 3.57
N LEU A 49 -0.74 14.26 4.17
CA LEU A 49 -0.85 12.98 3.44
C LEU A 49 -2.27 12.39 3.44
N GLY A 50 -3.26 13.18 3.88
CA GLY A 50 -4.66 12.76 4.05
C GLY A 50 -5.06 12.62 5.52
N ASP A 51 -6.36 12.67 5.78
CA ASP A 51 -6.94 12.76 7.14
C ASP A 51 -6.60 11.56 8.02
N THR A 52 -6.50 10.37 7.40
CA THR A 52 -6.25 9.12 8.12
C THR A 52 -4.79 8.64 8.01
N ALA A 53 -3.93 9.42 7.37
CA ALA A 53 -2.53 9.07 7.20
C ALA A 53 -1.73 9.24 8.50
N ALA A 54 -1.28 8.13 9.07
CA ALA A 54 -0.50 8.10 10.31
C ALA A 54 0.70 7.16 10.23
N ASP A 55 1.69 7.37 11.11
CA ASP A 55 2.82 6.46 11.31
C ASP A 55 2.31 5.03 11.58
N PRO A 56 2.99 3.97 11.07
CA PRO A 56 4.23 3.98 10.30
C PRO A 56 4.04 3.86 8.78
N VAL A 57 2.81 3.95 8.29
CA VAL A 57 2.50 3.69 6.88
C VAL A 57 2.07 4.93 6.11
N PHE A 58 1.48 5.93 6.75
CA PHE A 58 1.07 7.20 6.16
C PHE A 58 0.13 7.02 4.95
N GLU A 59 -0.93 6.25 5.16
CA GLU A 59 -1.92 5.93 4.12
C GLU A 59 -3.27 6.54 4.46
N ASP A 60 -3.88 7.22 3.49
CA ASP A 60 -5.23 7.76 3.66
C ASP A 60 -6.28 6.75 3.21
N THR A 61 -6.82 6.00 4.17
CA THR A 61 -7.86 4.99 3.98
C THR A 61 -9.15 5.54 3.36
N ARG A 62 -9.54 6.78 3.70
CA ARG A 62 -10.78 7.41 3.18
C ARG A 62 -10.72 7.56 1.65
N LEU A 63 -9.63 8.14 1.16
CA LEU A 63 -9.41 8.35 -0.27
C LEU A 63 -9.01 7.03 -0.98
N ALA A 64 -8.29 6.12 -0.30
CA ALA A 64 -7.97 4.77 -0.78
C ALA A 64 -9.21 3.94 -1.10
N LEU A 65 -10.16 3.83 -0.17
CA LEU A 65 -11.37 3.04 -0.35
C LEU A 65 -12.18 3.56 -1.55
N ALA A 66 -12.29 4.88 -1.73
CA ALA A 66 -13.01 5.45 -2.86
C ALA A 66 -12.37 5.08 -4.22
N LEU A 67 -11.03 5.04 -4.29
CA LEU A 67 -10.31 4.64 -5.50
C LEU A 67 -10.41 3.14 -5.77
N GLU A 68 -10.19 2.33 -4.74
CA GLU A 68 -10.11 0.86 -4.82
C GLU A 68 -11.50 0.24 -5.11
N GLU A 69 -12.58 0.83 -4.59
CA GLU A 69 -13.96 0.40 -4.86
C GLU A 69 -14.53 1.01 -6.17
N GLY A 70 -13.72 1.74 -6.94
CA GLY A 70 -14.15 2.35 -8.20
C GLY A 70 -15.15 3.51 -8.07
N ARG A 71 -15.37 4.03 -6.86
CA ARG A 71 -16.23 5.20 -6.56
C ARG A 71 -15.54 6.51 -6.95
N LEU A 72 -15.33 6.69 -8.26
CA LEU A 72 -14.51 7.78 -8.78
C LEU A 72 -15.09 9.18 -8.55
N SER A 73 -16.42 9.31 -8.40
CA SER A 73 -17.05 10.56 -7.96
C SER A 73 -16.55 10.98 -6.58
N ASP A 74 -16.52 10.04 -5.65
CA ASP A 74 -16.18 10.26 -4.25
C ASP A 74 -14.69 10.52 -4.13
N PHE A 75 -13.88 9.76 -4.87
CA PHE A 75 -12.44 10.01 -4.99
C PHE A 75 -12.13 11.44 -5.42
N ARG A 76 -12.80 11.93 -6.48
CA ARG A 76 -12.64 13.31 -6.96
C ARG A 76 -13.13 14.33 -5.93
N GLN A 77 -14.22 14.04 -5.24
CA GLN A 77 -14.76 14.94 -4.22
C GLN A 77 -13.76 15.09 -3.07
N ILE A 78 -13.26 14.00 -2.53
CA ILE A 78 -12.27 14.00 -1.43
C ILE A 78 -10.99 14.70 -1.88
N ALA A 79 -10.48 14.40 -3.08
CA ALA A 79 -9.30 15.08 -3.62
C ALA A 79 -9.50 16.60 -3.76
N ARG A 80 -10.69 17.06 -4.16
CA ARG A 80 -11.02 18.49 -4.23
C ARG A 80 -11.10 19.15 -2.86
N GLU A 81 -11.59 18.44 -1.85
CA GLU A 81 -11.58 18.94 -0.47
C GLU A 81 -10.13 19.17 0.00
N TYR A 82 -9.22 18.24 -0.28
CA TYR A 82 -7.80 18.40 0.02
C TYR A 82 -7.15 19.51 -0.81
N ASP A 83 -7.52 19.65 -2.09
CA ASP A 83 -7.00 20.72 -2.95
C ASP A 83 -7.36 22.12 -2.44
N GLN A 84 -8.53 22.26 -1.79
CA GLN A 84 -8.99 23.52 -1.20
C GLN A 84 -8.29 23.83 0.12
N ALA A 85 -8.02 22.81 0.95
CA ALA A 85 -7.38 22.98 2.24
C ALA A 85 -5.84 23.08 2.17
N HIS A 86 -5.24 22.48 1.14
CA HIS A 86 -3.78 22.34 1.02
C HIS A 86 -3.32 22.69 -0.40
N ALA A 87 -2.38 23.63 -0.51
CA ALA A 87 -1.70 23.90 -1.78
C ALA A 87 -0.91 22.67 -2.24
N VAL A 88 -0.21 22.03 -1.31
CA VAL A 88 0.54 20.79 -1.53
C VAL A 88 0.06 19.73 -0.56
N TRP A 89 -0.35 18.60 -1.09
CA TRP A 89 -0.64 17.40 -0.32
C TRP A 89 -0.05 16.18 -1.03
N GLY A 90 0.04 15.06 -0.31
CA GLY A 90 0.61 13.83 -0.82
C GLY A 90 -0.32 12.65 -0.66
N TRP A 91 -0.06 11.64 -1.46
CA TRP A 91 -0.80 10.41 -1.55
C TRP A 91 0.16 9.24 -1.53
N LYS A 92 -0.14 8.25 -0.70
CA LYS A 92 0.59 6.99 -0.68
C LYS A 92 -0.37 5.84 -0.43
N ARG A 93 -0.41 4.92 -1.40
CA ARG A 93 -0.97 3.56 -1.24
C ARG A 93 -0.18 2.59 -2.12
N PRO A 94 0.18 1.39 -1.65
CA PRO A 94 0.85 0.38 -2.49
C PRO A 94 0.06 0.05 -3.77
N SER A 95 -1.27 -0.01 -3.68
CA SER A 95 -2.19 -0.24 -4.81
C SER A 95 -2.13 0.83 -5.91
N SER A 96 -1.55 2.01 -5.66
CA SER A 96 -1.42 3.12 -6.62
C SER A 96 -0.81 2.69 -7.96
N LEU A 97 0.06 1.67 -7.93
CA LEU A 97 0.65 1.06 -9.11
C LEU A 97 -0.40 0.64 -10.16
N PHE A 98 -1.56 0.15 -9.72
CA PHE A 98 -2.62 -0.33 -10.58
C PHE A 98 -3.54 0.80 -11.07
N HIS A 99 -3.43 2.00 -10.47
CA HIS A 99 -4.29 3.15 -10.75
C HIS A 99 -3.52 4.35 -11.34
N LEU A 100 -2.27 4.17 -11.80
CA LEU A 100 -1.41 5.26 -12.27
C LEU A 100 -2.05 6.19 -13.30
N ASN A 101 -2.81 5.65 -14.25
CA ASN A 101 -3.50 6.48 -15.26
C ASN A 101 -4.65 7.29 -14.65
N THR A 102 -5.37 6.71 -13.70
CA THR A 102 -6.45 7.41 -12.97
C THR A 102 -5.85 8.51 -12.12
N LEU A 103 -4.81 8.22 -11.34
CA LEU A 103 -4.11 9.20 -10.52
C LEU A 103 -3.56 10.38 -11.35
N LEU A 104 -2.94 10.08 -12.51
CA LEU A 104 -2.44 11.10 -13.44
C LEU A 104 -3.55 12.00 -13.99
N LYS A 105 -4.75 11.45 -14.20
CA LYS A 105 -5.86 12.15 -14.83
C LYS A 105 -6.67 12.98 -13.83
N GLU A 106 -6.83 12.47 -12.62
CA GLU A 106 -7.86 12.93 -11.69
C GLU A 106 -7.31 13.83 -10.56
N LEU A 107 -6.01 13.77 -10.28
CA LEU A 107 -5.35 14.59 -9.25
C LEU A 107 -4.76 15.88 -9.84
N ARG A 108 -4.72 16.95 -9.04
CA ARG A 108 -4.18 18.26 -9.43
C ARG A 108 -2.65 18.21 -9.53
N ASN A 109 -2.12 18.61 -10.68
CA ASN A 109 -0.69 18.71 -11.00
C ASN A 109 0.14 17.57 -10.37
N PRO A 110 -0.12 16.31 -10.77
CA PRO A 110 0.44 15.15 -10.08
C PRO A 110 1.95 15.04 -10.29
N VAL A 111 2.70 14.94 -9.19
CA VAL A 111 4.16 14.75 -9.17
C VAL A 111 4.45 13.38 -8.58
N PHE A 112 5.01 12.48 -9.36
CA PHE A 112 5.20 11.09 -8.95
C PHE A 112 6.57 10.86 -8.31
N ILE A 113 6.62 10.14 -7.20
CA ILE A 113 7.85 9.69 -6.54
C ILE A 113 7.89 8.16 -6.65
N PHE A 114 8.68 7.66 -7.60
CA PHE A 114 8.80 6.23 -7.89
C PHE A 114 9.96 5.61 -7.12
N LEU A 115 9.66 4.73 -6.17
CA LEU A 115 10.65 3.99 -5.42
C LEU A 115 10.97 2.65 -6.06
N PHE A 116 12.26 2.38 -6.18
CA PHE A 116 12.82 1.11 -6.60
C PHE A 116 13.71 0.56 -5.51
N ARG A 117 13.48 -0.72 -5.23
CA ARG A 117 14.27 -1.52 -4.30
C ARG A 117 14.65 -2.82 -4.98
N ASP A 118 15.77 -3.39 -4.57
CA ASP A 118 16.18 -4.72 -5.00
C ASP A 118 15.02 -5.73 -4.92
N ALA A 119 14.76 -6.43 -6.02
CA ALA A 119 13.59 -7.30 -6.17
C ALA A 119 13.66 -8.50 -5.21
N PHE A 120 14.85 -9.03 -4.96
CA PHE A 120 15.06 -10.08 -3.96
C PHE A 120 14.76 -9.58 -2.54
N SER A 121 15.18 -8.37 -2.20
CA SER A 121 14.90 -7.73 -0.92
C SER A 121 13.42 -7.43 -0.70
N VAL A 122 12.68 -7.09 -1.77
CA VAL A 122 11.21 -6.95 -1.72
C VAL A 122 10.56 -8.31 -1.54
N ALA A 123 10.90 -9.28 -2.39
CA ALA A 123 10.34 -10.63 -2.37
C ALA A 123 10.57 -11.33 -1.03
N SER A 124 11.79 -11.29 -0.50
CA SER A 124 12.13 -11.87 0.82
C SER A 124 11.33 -11.24 1.97
N ARG A 125 10.87 -10.00 1.82
CA ARG A 125 10.00 -9.34 2.80
C ARG A 125 8.51 -9.63 2.60
N ASN A 126 8.13 -10.15 1.44
CA ASN A 126 6.78 -10.62 1.10
C ASN A 126 6.60 -12.12 1.32
N SER A 127 7.70 -12.89 1.36
CA SER A 127 7.69 -14.34 1.53
C SER A 127 8.76 -14.71 2.57
N LEU A 128 8.37 -14.82 3.84
CA LEU A 128 9.29 -15.21 4.91
C LEU A 128 9.69 -16.70 4.90
N SER A 129 9.38 -17.44 3.81
CA SER A 129 10.26 -18.41 3.10
C SER A 129 9.60 -19.76 2.70
N VAL A 130 9.41 -20.00 1.39
CA VAL A 130 9.46 -21.30 0.68
C VAL A 130 10.07 -21.00 -0.70
N GLY A 131 11.09 -21.76 -1.13
CA GLY A 131 11.97 -21.38 -2.25
C GLY A 131 11.26 -21.07 -3.58
N SER A 132 10.23 -21.84 -3.95
CA SER A 132 9.43 -21.59 -5.17
C SER A 132 8.59 -20.32 -5.09
N GLU A 133 8.05 -19.99 -3.92
CA GLU A 133 7.26 -18.78 -3.70
C GLU A 133 8.12 -17.52 -3.74
N LEU A 134 9.38 -17.59 -3.28
CA LEU A 134 10.30 -16.46 -3.32
C LEU A 134 10.63 -16.04 -4.75
N VAL A 135 10.95 -17.01 -5.63
CA VAL A 135 11.24 -16.73 -7.04
C VAL A 135 10.00 -16.17 -7.74
N GLN A 136 8.81 -16.71 -7.45
CA GLN A 136 7.56 -16.16 -7.98
C GLN A 136 7.30 -14.74 -7.47
N SER A 137 7.55 -14.46 -6.20
CA SER A 137 7.42 -13.12 -5.61
C SER A 137 8.41 -12.13 -6.22
N MET A 138 9.63 -12.57 -6.55
CA MET A 138 10.58 -11.78 -7.33
C MET A 138 10.05 -11.49 -8.74
N ALA A 139 9.49 -12.49 -9.44
CA ALA A 139 8.90 -12.30 -10.76
C ALA A 139 7.75 -11.29 -10.71
N ASN A 140 6.84 -11.41 -9.75
CA ASN A 140 5.73 -10.46 -9.54
C ASN A 140 6.27 -9.05 -9.29
N THR A 141 7.31 -8.90 -8.45
CA THR A 141 7.95 -7.60 -8.19
C THR A 141 8.54 -6.98 -9.46
N LEU A 142 9.17 -7.79 -10.32
CA LEU A 142 9.71 -7.33 -11.60
C LEU A 142 8.61 -6.90 -12.56
N ASP A 143 7.49 -7.62 -12.62
CA ASP A 143 6.32 -7.25 -13.42
C ASP A 143 5.71 -5.92 -12.95
N GLU A 144 5.64 -5.70 -11.64
CA GLU A 144 5.20 -4.44 -11.05
C GLU A 144 6.13 -3.27 -11.44
N TYR A 145 7.45 -3.44 -11.31
CA TYR A 145 8.39 -2.43 -11.79
C TYR A 145 8.29 -2.19 -13.30
N GLN A 146 8.05 -3.24 -14.09
CA GLN A 146 7.85 -3.10 -15.52
C GLN A 146 6.60 -2.27 -15.85
N ARG A 147 5.52 -2.38 -15.06
CA ARG A 147 4.34 -1.51 -15.18
C ARG A 147 4.69 -0.04 -14.92
N ILE A 148 5.46 0.25 -13.86
CA ILE A 148 5.95 1.61 -13.56
C ILE A 148 6.76 2.16 -14.74
N VAL A 149 7.74 1.39 -15.22
CA VAL A 149 8.62 1.83 -16.30
C VAL A 149 7.84 2.08 -17.59
N ARG A 150 6.90 1.20 -17.96
CA ARG A 150 6.02 1.41 -19.12
C ARG A 150 5.16 2.67 -18.97
N PHE A 151 4.64 2.93 -17.78
CA PHE A 151 3.88 4.15 -17.50
C PHE A 151 4.76 5.40 -17.69
N ILE A 152 5.98 5.42 -17.12
CA ILE A 152 6.92 6.52 -17.28
C ILE A 152 7.25 6.76 -18.76
N GLN A 153 7.56 5.69 -19.50
CA GLN A 153 7.88 5.78 -20.93
C GLN A 153 6.71 6.36 -21.75
N LYS A 154 5.49 5.87 -21.50
CA LYS A 154 4.31 6.22 -22.30
C LYS A 154 3.72 7.58 -21.94
N LYS A 155 3.72 7.93 -20.65
CA LYS A 155 3.04 9.12 -20.13
C LYS A 155 3.98 10.27 -19.83
N GLN A 156 5.28 10.01 -19.71
CA GLN A 156 6.30 11.01 -19.37
C GLN A 156 5.85 11.92 -18.22
N PRO A 157 5.46 11.34 -17.06
CA PRO A 157 4.99 12.14 -15.93
C PRO A 157 6.11 13.02 -15.38
N VAL A 158 5.72 14.10 -14.70
CA VAL A 158 6.62 14.86 -13.83
C VAL A 158 6.86 14.04 -12.56
N GLY A 159 8.11 13.94 -12.11
CA GLY A 159 8.39 13.16 -10.92
C GLY A 159 9.86 12.94 -10.60
N MET A 160 10.11 11.95 -9.76
CA MET A 160 11.41 11.59 -9.24
C MET A 160 11.53 10.06 -9.12
N LEU A 161 12.63 9.51 -9.61
CA LEU A 161 13.05 8.14 -9.38
C LEU A 161 13.92 8.07 -8.14
N VAL A 162 13.67 7.09 -7.28
CA VAL A 162 14.39 6.91 -6.01
C VAL A 162 14.85 5.47 -5.86
N SER A 163 16.13 5.29 -5.58
CA SER A 163 16.71 4.02 -5.14
C SER A 163 16.61 3.94 -3.62
N TYR A 164 15.82 3.00 -3.12
CA TYR A 164 15.59 2.79 -1.68
C TYR A 164 16.90 2.60 -0.89
N ASP A 165 17.80 1.73 -1.36
CA ASP A 165 19.04 1.42 -0.63
C ASP A 165 19.98 2.62 -0.55
N LYS A 166 19.97 3.49 -1.57
CA LYS A 166 20.74 4.74 -1.55
C LYS A 166 20.07 5.80 -0.70
N ALA A 167 18.74 5.88 -0.68
CA ALA A 167 18.01 6.76 0.22
C ALA A 167 18.32 6.46 1.70
N LEU A 168 18.47 5.18 2.07
CA LEU A 168 18.90 4.78 3.41
C LEU A 168 20.34 5.20 3.75
N ARG A 169 21.26 5.11 2.77
CA ARG A 169 22.69 5.40 2.97
C ARG A 169 23.00 6.90 2.90
N ASN A 170 22.33 7.62 2.00
CA ASN A 170 22.55 9.02 1.69
C ASN A 170 21.31 9.83 2.10
N LYS A 171 21.02 9.85 3.40
CA LYS A 171 19.79 10.43 3.95
C LYS A 171 19.62 11.90 3.60
N GLU A 172 20.68 12.69 3.71
CA GLU A 172 20.70 14.11 3.38
C GLU A 172 20.27 14.35 1.93
N GLU A 173 20.92 13.70 0.97
CA GLU A 173 20.57 13.81 -0.47
C GLU A 173 19.12 13.38 -0.75
N PHE A 174 18.61 12.38 -0.03
CA PHE A 174 17.22 11.95 -0.19
C PHE A 174 16.21 12.96 0.37
N VAL A 175 16.46 13.47 1.56
CA VAL A 175 15.64 14.51 2.17
C VAL A 175 15.69 15.79 1.35
N ASP A 176 16.87 16.18 0.88
CA ASP A 176 17.05 17.36 0.03
C ASP A 176 16.38 17.20 -1.34
N GLY A 177 16.45 16.00 -1.93
CA GLY A 177 15.74 15.68 -3.16
C GLY A 177 14.23 15.82 -3.02
N LEU A 178 13.64 15.31 -1.93
CA LEU A 178 12.21 15.47 -1.65
C LEU A 178 11.84 16.91 -1.29
N ALA A 179 12.65 17.59 -0.49
CA ALA A 179 12.45 19.00 -0.16
C ALA A 179 12.51 19.89 -1.41
N GLY A 180 13.37 19.56 -2.38
CA GLY A 180 13.48 20.27 -3.66
C GLY A 180 12.26 20.11 -4.57
N LEU A 181 11.35 19.17 -4.27
CA LEU A 181 10.06 19.07 -4.95
C LEU A 181 9.04 20.06 -4.37
N LEU A 182 9.22 20.56 -3.15
CA LEU A 182 8.25 21.38 -2.44
C LEU A 182 8.44 22.87 -2.78
N PRO A 183 7.36 23.66 -2.92
CA PRO A 183 7.46 25.10 -2.99
C PRO A 183 7.83 25.66 -1.61
N GLY A 184 8.64 26.71 -1.60
CA GLY A 184 9.04 27.42 -0.39
C GLY A 184 10.26 26.83 0.32
N GLU A 185 10.67 27.49 1.40
CA GLU A 185 11.84 27.09 2.19
C GLU A 185 11.46 26.03 3.24
N ILE A 186 12.14 24.89 3.18
CA ILE A 186 12.06 23.87 4.23
C ILE A 186 13.11 24.16 5.31
N SER A 187 12.65 24.32 6.54
CA SER A 187 13.50 24.66 7.69
C SER A 187 14.52 23.56 8.00
N ALA A 188 15.64 23.96 8.61
CA ALA A 188 16.67 23.01 9.08
C ALA A 188 16.09 21.97 10.05
N GLY A 189 15.18 22.38 10.95
CA GLY A 189 14.53 21.47 11.90
C GLY A 189 13.68 20.40 11.22
N GLN A 190 12.92 20.75 10.17
CA GLN A 190 12.16 19.77 9.38
C GLN A 190 13.09 18.78 8.67
N ARG A 191 14.21 19.28 8.10
CA ARG A 191 15.22 18.41 7.45
C ARG A 191 15.86 17.46 8.45
N GLU A 192 16.21 17.93 9.64
CA GLU A 192 16.77 17.09 10.71
C GLU A 192 15.78 16.01 11.16
N GLN A 193 14.50 16.36 11.39
CA GLN A 193 13.45 15.39 11.74
C GLN A 193 13.26 14.34 10.65
N ALA A 194 13.20 14.77 9.39
CA ALA A 194 13.09 13.87 8.25
C ALA A 194 14.30 12.92 8.13
N GLN A 195 15.52 13.40 8.37
CA GLN A 195 16.71 12.56 8.36
C GLN A 195 16.74 11.58 9.53
N ALA A 196 16.30 12.02 10.72
CA ALA A 196 16.21 11.18 11.91
C ALA A 196 15.20 10.04 11.76
N PHE A 197 14.09 10.28 11.06
CA PHE A 197 13.08 9.27 10.74
C PHE A 197 13.64 8.12 9.89
N ILE A 198 14.58 8.41 8.97
CA ILE A 198 15.18 7.39 8.10
C ILE A 198 16.05 6.45 8.92
N THR A 199 15.48 5.32 9.32
CA THR A 199 16.16 4.28 10.08
C THR A 199 16.10 2.95 9.32
N PRO A 200 17.18 2.14 9.33
CA PRO A 200 17.11 0.78 8.81
C PRO A 200 16.18 -0.06 9.69
N ASN A 201 15.21 -0.75 9.07
CA ASN A 201 14.32 -1.71 9.74
C ASN A 201 13.59 -1.16 10.98
N PRO A 202 12.76 -0.10 10.85
CA PRO A 202 12.05 0.48 12.00
C PRO A 202 11.10 -0.56 12.60
N THR A 203 11.26 -0.88 13.90
CA THR A 203 10.48 -1.93 14.58
C THR A 203 8.97 -1.70 14.47
N ALA A 204 8.51 -0.45 14.62
CA ALA A 204 7.09 -0.10 14.47
C ALA A 204 6.57 -0.46 13.07
N TYR A 205 7.33 -0.13 12.01
CA TYR A 205 7.00 -0.53 10.64
C TYR A 205 7.03 -2.06 10.48
N LEU A 206 8.05 -2.74 11.00
CA LEU A 206 8.12 -4.21 10.95
C LEU A 206 6.87 -4.84 11.54
N LEU A 207 6.43 -4.39 12.71
CA LEU A 207 5.24 -4.89 13.40
C LEU A 207 3.96 -4.57 12.65
N ALA A 208 3.80 -3.33 12.18
CA ALA A 208 2.60 -2.88 11.48
C ALA A 208 2.36 -3.58 10.13
N THR A 209 3.40 -4.20 9.57
CA THR A 209 3.40 -4.75 8.21
C THR A 209 3.83 -6.22 8.14
N ARG A 210 3.76 -6.94 9.26
CA ARG A 210 3.86 -8.40 9.29
C ARG A 210 2.62 -8.98 8.62
N GLN A 211 2.79 -9.85 7.62
CA GLN A 211 1.72 -10.70 7.10
C GLN A 211 1.12 -11.56 8.23
N ASP A 212 1.95 -11.95 9.21
CA ASP A 212 1.54 -12.66 10.42
C ASP A 212 0.65 -11.83 11.37
N ARG A 213 0.33 -10.57 11.05
CA ARG A 213 -0.54 -9.75 11.90
C ARG A 213 -2.00 -10.18 11.76
N ILE A 214 -2.40 -10.71 10.60
CA ILE A 214 -3.74 -11.27 10.40
C ILE A 214 -3.58 -12.77 10.25
N ILE A 215 -4.16 -13.49 11.21
CA ILE A 215 -4.36 -14.92 11.11
C ILE A 215 -5.82 -15.18 10.79
N GLY A 216 -6.10 -16.31 10.17
CA GLY A 216 -7.47 -16.67 9.82
C GLY A 216 -7.56 -18.03 9.17
N SER A 217 -8.78 -18.37 8.78
CA SER A 217 -9.08 -19.57 8.01
C SER A 217 -10.44 -19.38 7.35
N LEU A 218 -10.54 -19.83 6.10
CA LEU A 218 -11.81 -20.13 5.47
C LEU A 218 -12.26 -21.53 5.94
N ASP A 219 -13.36 -21.58 6.68
CA ASP A 219 -13.81 -22.83 7.31
C ASP A 219 -14.92 -23.52 6.52
N LEU A 220 -15.76 -22.75 5.82
CA LEU A 220 -16.93 -23.25 5.13
C LEU A 220 -17.26 -22.43 3.88
N VAL A 221 -17.55 -23.13 2.79
CA VAL A 221 -18.24 -22.59 1.62
C VAL A 221 -19.39 -23.53 1.28
N ASP A 222 -20.62 -23.02 1.34
CA ASP A 222 -21.82 -23.74 0.93
C ASP A 222 -22.73 -22.87 0.04
N ALA A 223 -23.87 -23.41 -0.38
CA ALA A 223 -24.79 -22.73 -1.30
C ALA A 223 -25.42 -21.44 -0.72
N GLN A 224 -25.34 -21.21 0.59
CA GLN A 224 -25.94 -20.06 1.26
C GLN A 224 -24.89 -19.07 1.77
N ARG A 225 -23.68 -19.52 2.12
CA ARG A 225 -22.69 -18.66 2.77
C ARG A 225 -21.23 -19.10 2.59
N VAL A 226 -20.36 -18.13 2.82
CA VAL A 226 -18.91 -18.27 3.02
C VAL A 226 -18.63 -17.87 4.47
N ALA A 227 -18.02 -18.75 5.26
CA ALA A 227 -17.76 -18.50 6.68
C ALA A 227 -16.37 -18.94 7.11
N GLY A 228 -15.83 -18.25 8.11
CA GLY A 228 -14.50 -18.50 8.62
C GLY A 228 -14.18 -17.56 9.77
N TRP A 229 -12.90 -17.32 9.99
CA TRP A 229 -12.44 -16.35 10.98
C TRP A 229 -11.19 -15.63 10.50
N ALA A 230 -11.03 -14.40 10.98
CA ALA A 230 -9.84 -13.58 10.75
C ALA A 230 -9.62 -12.68 11.96
N SER A 231 -8.39 -12.61 12.46
CA SER A 231 -8.07 -11.90 13.69
C SER A 231 -6.71 -11.22 13.66
N TYR A 232 -6.60 -10.15 14.44
CA TYR A 232 -5.33 -9.62 14.90
C TYR A 232 -5.01 -10.28 16.26
N PRO A 233 -4.04 -11.22 16.36
CA PRO A 233 -3.80 -12.00 17.59
C PRO A 233 -3.62 -11.15 18.85
N ASP A 234 -3.03 -9.97 18.68
CA ASP A 234 -2.64 -9.04 19.74
C ASP A 234 -3.48 -7.75 19.76
N SER A 235 -4.62 -7.70 19.05
CA SER A 235 -5.51 -6.51 19.02
C SER A 235 -6.98 -6.89 19.16
N THR A 236 -7.77 -5.96 19.70
CA THR A 236 -9.24 -6.03 19.70
C THR A 236 -9.87 -5.41 18.45
N ASP A 237 -9.06 -4.88 17.52
CA ASP A 237 -9.54 -4.42 16.23
C ASP A 237 -10.16 -5.59 15.43
N ARG A 238 -11.14 -5.29 14.57
CA ARG A 238 -11.81 -6.30 13.74
C ARG A 238 -11.27 -6.30 12.33
N VAL A 239 -11.07 -7.49 11.78
CA VAL A 239 -10.66 -7.67 10.39
C VAL A 239 -11.90 -7.62 9.52
N THR A 240 -11.94 -6.73 8.54
CA THR A 240 -12.90 -6.85 7.44
C THR A 240 -12.34 -7.81 6.41
N VAL A 241 -13.15 -8.73 5.91
CA VAL A 241 -12.78 -9.69 4.85
C VAL A 241 -13.62 -9.44 3.61
N ASP A 242 -12.99 -9.63 2.44
CA ASP A 242 -13.64 -9.62 1.13
C ASP A 242 -13.57 -11.03 0.53
N ALA A 243 -14.72 -11.53 0.05
CA ALA A 243 -14.83 -12.79 -0.68
C ALA A 243 -15.01 -12.55 -2.18
N PHE A 244 -14.44 -13.45 -2.98
CA PHE A 244 -14.49 -13.41 -4.45
C PHE A 244 -14.90 -14.77 -5.00
N LEU A 245 -15.71 -14.80 -6.05
CA LEU A 245 -16.07 -15.98 -6.82
C LEU A 245 -15.41 -15.87 -8.20
N ASN A 246 -14.49 -16.79 -8.51
CA ASN A 246 -13.72 -16.79 -9.76
C ASN A 246 -13.01 -15.45 -10.05
N GLY A 247 -12.62 -14.73 -8.99
CA GLY A 247 -11.97 -13.42 -9.07
C GLY A 247 -12.92 -12.21 -9.07
N GLU A 248 -14.23 -12.42 -9.19
CA GLU A 248 -15.24 -11.36 -9.11
C GLU A 248 -15.73 -11.16 -7.67
N PRO A 249 -16.02 -9.93 -7.21
CA PRO A 249 -16.49 -9.69 -5.85
C PRO A 249 -17.79 -10.45 -5.54
N LEU A 250 -17.77 -11.22 -4.45
CA LEU A 250 -18.92 -12.01 -3.97
C LEU A 250 -19.61 -11.31 -2.79
N GLY A 251 -18.83 -10.75 -1.86
CA GLY A 251 -19.34 -10.07 -0.68
C GLY A 251 -18.25 -9.69 0.31
N GLN A 252 -18.65 -9.04 1.41
CA GLN A 252 -17.75 -8.63 2.48
C GLN A 252 -18.40 -8.83 3.85
N ALA A 253 -17.59 -9.02 4.89
CA ALA A 253 -18.06 -9.07 6.27
C ALA A 253 -16.99 -8.57 7.24
N VAL A 254 -17.41 -8.08 8.40
CA VAL A 254 -16.52 -7.82 9.54
C VAL A 254 -16.42 -9.11 10.35
N ALA A 255 -15.20 -9.50 10.72
CA ALA A 255 -14.93 -10.63 11.57
C ALA A 255 -15.11 -10.23 13.05
N ASP A 256 -16.36 -10.09 13.48
CA ASP A 256 -16.75 -9.64 14.82
C ASP A 256 -17.65 -10.62 15.57
N GLN A 257 -18.04 -11.74 14.95
CA GLN A 257 -18.89 -12.73 15.59
C GLN A 257 -18.10 -13.55 16.61
N PHE A 258 -18.77 -13.87 17.72
CA PHE A 258 -18.18 -14.59 18.83
C PHE A 258 -18.08 -16.10 18.55
N ARG A 259 -16.89 -16.66 18.76
CA ARG A 259 -16.61 -18.10 18.76
C ARG A 259 -15.72 -18.47 19.94
N GLU A 260 -16.17 -19.42 20.76
CA GLU A 260 -15.45 -19.82 21.97
C GLU A 260 -14.08 -20.44 21.65
N ASP A 261 -13.98 -21.19 20.55
CA ASP A 261 -12.75 -21.81 20.08
C ASP A 261 -11.68 -20.81 19.60
N LEU A 262 -12.04 -19.54 19.42
CA LEU A 262 -11.09 -18.48 19.02
C LEU A 262 -10.47 -17.73 20.20
N LYS A 263 -10.92 -17.97 21.45
CA LYS A 263 -10.30 -17.40 22.66
C LYS A 263 -8.89 -17.88 23.05
N PRO A 264 -8.37 -19.05 22.62
CA PRO A 264 -7.05 -19.49 23.02
C PRO A 264 -5.99 -18.42 22.77
N ALA A 265 -5.02 -18.32 23.68
CA ALA A 265 -3.89 -17.41 23.54
C ALA A 265 -3.23 -17.63 22.18
N SER A 266 -3.15 -16.59 21.35
CA SER A 266 -2.65 -16.52 19.96
C SER A 266 -3.68 -16.56 18.83
N VAL A 267 -4.98 -16.70 19.09
CA VAL A 267 -6.02 -16.67 18.02
C VAL A 267 -6.81 -15.36 18.01
N SER A 268 -7.40 -14.97 19.13
CA SER A 268 -8.14 -13.72 19.29
C SER A 268 -8.11 -13.29 20.75
N VAL A 269 -8.04 -11.98 21.00
CA VAL A 269 -8.00 -11.42 22.36
C VAL A 269 -9.30 -11.69 23.14
N ASP A 270 -10.45 -11.69 22.45
CA ASP A 270 -11.77 -11.76 23.06
C ASP A 270 -12.73 -12.78 22.41
N GLY A 271 -12.25 -13.52 21.41
CA GLY A 271 -13.03 -14.53 20.67
C GLY A 271 -14.01 -13.94 19.64
N HIS A 272 -14.02 -12.63 19.42
CA HIS A 272 -14.84 -11.96 18.40
C HIS A 272 -14.02 -11.77 17.13
N SER A 273 -13.94 -12.84 16.34
CA SER A 273 -13.10 -12.87 15.14
C SER A 273 -13.68 -13.76 14.04
N ALA A 274 -14.93 -14.20 14.17
CA ALA A 274 -15.61 -15.00 13.16
C ALA A 274 -16.36 -14.11 12.17
N PHE A 275 -16.42 -14.52 10.91
CA PHE A 275 -17.16 -13.82 9.86
C PHE A 275 -18.12 -14.78 9.15
N GLU A 276 -19.17 -14.21 8.58
CA GLU A 276 -20.11 -14.89 7.69
C GLU A 276 -20.51 -13.92 6.56
N ILE A 277 -20.39 -14.38 5.32
CA ILE A 277 -20.80 -13.66 4.11
C ILE A 277 -21.89 -14.49 3.44
N LEU A 278 -23.08 -13.94 3.30
CA LEU A 278 -24.18 -14.60 2.59
C LEU A 278 -23.94 -14.56 1.07
N ILE A 279 -24.18 -15.69 0.41
CA ILE A 279 -24.20 -15.76 -1.05
C ILE A 279 -25.39 -14.93 -1.55
N PRO A 280 -25.19 -13.93 -2.43
CA PRO A 280 -26.28 -13.12 -2.94
C PRO A 280 -27.33 -13.95 -3.70
N GLU A 281 -28.60 -13.54 -3.63
CA GLU A 281 -29.67 -14.17 -4.41
C GLU A 281 -29.32 -14.15 -5.92
N GLY A 282 -29.46 -15.31 -6.57
CA GLY A 282 -29.16 -15.48 -8.00
C GLY A 282 -27.71 -15.87 -8.31
N VAL A 283 -26.82 -15.93 -7.32
CA VAL A 283 -25.49 -16.52 -7.47
C VAL A 283 -25.56 -18.02 -7.16
N GLU A 284 -25.21 -18.85 -8.14
CA GLU A 284 -25.10 -20.31 -7.97
C GLU A 284 -23.63 -20.71 -7.99
N LEU A 285 -23.20 -21.43 -6.95
CA LEU A 285 -21.89 -22.06 -6.90
C LEU A 285 -21.92 -23.38 -7.66
N ARG A 286 -21.03 -23.55 -8.64
CA ARG A 286 -20.96 -24.71 -9.54
C ARG A 286 -19.67 -25.47 -9.33
N SER A 287 -19.70 -26.78 -9.63
CA SER A 287 -18.47 -27.60 -9.64
C SER A 287 -17.41 -26.95 -10.52
N GLY A 288 -16.21 -26.76 -9.96
CA GLY A 288 -15.07 -26.08 -10.56
C GLY A 288 -14.95 -24.59 -10.22
N ASP A 289 -15.97 -23.97 -9.61
CA ASP A 289 -15.85 -22.60 -9.12
C ASP A 289 -14.84 -22.49 -7.98
N SER A 290 -14.14 -21.36 -7.93
CA SER A 290 -13.16 -21.03 -6.91
C SER A 290 -13.64 -19.85 -6.07
N VAL A 291 -13.78 -20.06 -4.77
CA VAL A 291 -14.09 -19.01 -3.81
C VAL A 291 -12.81 -18.62 -3.07
N THR A 292 -12.43 -17.34 -3.13
CA THR A 292 -11.31 -16.82 -2.34
C THR A 292 -11.78 -15.85 -1.27
N VAL A 293 -11.08 -15.81 -0.14
CA VAL A 293 -11.31 -14.85 0.94
C VAL A 293 -9.98 -14.28 1.39
N ARG A 294 -9.92 -12.95 1.56
CA ARG A 294 -8.75 -12.23 2.06
C ARG A 294 -9.17 -11.10 3.00
N ALA A 295 -8.26 -10.71 3.88
CA ALA A 295 -8.44 -9.48 4.63
C ALA A 295 -8.50 -8.28 3.67
N ARG A 296 -9.41 -7.35 3.94
CA ARG A 296 -9.63 -6.17 3.11
C ARG A 296 -8.36 -5.33 3.02
N GLY A 297 -7.94 -5.05 1.80
CA GLY A 297 -6.71 -4.32 1.51
C GLY A 297 -5.43 -5.16 1.58
N ASP A 298 -5.52 -6.46 1.88
CA ASP A 298 -4.42 -7.41 1.74
C ASP A 298 -4.47 -8.09 0.36
N LEU A 299 -3.31 -8.58 -0.08
CA LEU A 299 -3.16 -9.31 -1.34
C LEU A 299 -3.07 -10.83 -1.11
N VAL A 300 -2.97 -11.26 0.15
CA VAL A 300 -2.84 -12.68 0.54
C VAL A 300 -4.19 -13.23 0.96
N ASP A 301 -4.54 -14.39 0.41
CA ASP A 301 -5.73 -15.15 0.78
C ASP A 301 -5.57 -15.75 2.19
N LEU A 302 -6.68 -15.87 2.92
CA LEU A 302 -6.70 -16.60 4.18
C LEU A 302 -6.34 -18.08 3.93
N PRO A 303 -5.77 -18.78 4.92
CA PRO A 303 -5.65 -20.23 4.88
C PRO A 303 -6.96 -20.92 4.47
N ASN A 304 -6.86 -22.00 3.71
CA ASN A 304 -7.98 -22.71 3.05
C ASN A 304 -8.73 -21.94 1.95
N SER A 305 -8.18 -20.80 1.50
CA SER A 305 -8.56 -20.12 0.27
C SER A 305 -7.41 -20.25 -0.77
N PRO A 306 -7.71 -20.54 -2.05
CA PRO A 306 -9.02 -20.76 -2.65
C PRO A 306 -9.69 -22.05 -2.18
N TRP A 307 -11.01 -22.01 -2.08
CA TRP A 307 -11.86 -23.18 -1.93
C TRP A 307 -12.50 -23.52 -3.27
N THR A 308 -12.20 -24.72 -3.80
CA THR A 308 -12.80 -25.21 -5.04
C THR A 308 -14.07 -25.98 -4.75
N ILE A 309 -15.17 -25.59 -5.39
CA ILE A 309 -16.44 -26.30 -5.31
C ILE A 309 -16.32 -27.63 -6.06
N SER A 310 -16.57 -28.73 -5.37
CA SER A 310 -16.55 -30.10 -5.93
C SER A 310 -17.79 -30.43 -6.72
#